data_AF-A0A849U7Y9-F1
#
_entry.id   AF-A0A849U7Y9-F1
#
_cell.length_a   1.000
_cell.length_b   1.000
_cell.length_c   1.000
_cell.angle_alpha   90.00
_cell.angle_beta   90.00
_cell.angle_gamma   90.00
#
_symmetry.space_group_name_H-M   'P 1'
#
loop_
_entity.id
_entity.type
_entity.pdbx_description
1 polymer ?
#
loop_
_entity_poly.entity_id
_entity_poly.type
_entity_poly.pdbx_seq_one_letter_code
_entity_poly.pdbx_strand_id
1 'polypeptide(L)'
;MKVLRGILAASVFFEVSCALFPPSGSVSEQVNYWLDKQEYGKAMDVVATLQEHPDPEVSDPQTLQDKISDQSLRYEQQVIIEADKALAKEDWRSALDLYQEAMERLPTSKKLKEGQQQLEKKQQASLAKLQLDLLVSQGEAVYNELLINQQVAATNPKDWLVKYKLDSKADEAAKLANELAEYGRRGLAEGDMALAKRTLPLAAKLSSAPDIKTAYDRYRQLQDEEDVRAAEEQERIVVEEEQKQKSQRKVYEKQIKKKQKVVVARNQDLGDDLLTEFKNAYAEGRFADALQLRQKLVKLNYDNAEFQGLSGDLSNNIAKHVKHLTDIGTQHYSRQQYEQALQKWQEAQVLDPQNEQLKAHVERAAKVLEKLKNLKHKQEVEVEPAATPLK
;
A
#
# COMPACT_ATOMS: atom_id res chain seq x y z
N MET A 1 70.10 13.78 -6.55
CA MET A 1 69.80 13.79 -8.01
C MET A 1 69.07 15.09 -8.32
N LYS A 2 69.63 15.82 -9.30
CA LYS A 2 69.19 17.05 -9.99
C LYS A 2 67.87 17.73 -9.61
N VAL A 3 68.06 18.96 -9.13
CA VAL A 3 67.23 20.17 -9.18
C VAL A 3 66.40 20.28 -10.47
N LEU A 4 65.10 20.62 -10.33
CA LEU A 4 64.37 21.38 -11.36
C LEU A 4 63.67 22.57 -10.72
N ARG A 5 64.18 23.76 -11.05
CA ARG A 5 63.55 25.07 -10.91
C ARG A 5 62.58 25.26 -12.08
N GLY A 6 61.38 25.77 -11.82
CA GLY A 6 60.37 26.06 -12.83
C GLY A 6 59.58 27.33 -12.53
N ILE A 7 60.11 28.45 -13.00
CA ILE A 7 59.45 29.62 -13.62
C ILE A 7 58.23 30.24 -12.90
N LEU A 8 58.47 31.41 -12.30
CA LEU A 8 57.48 32.44 -12.00
C LEU A 8 57.04 33.11 -13.31
N ALA A 9 55.77 32.97 -13.68
CA ALA A 9 55.12 33.77 -14.70
C ALA A 9 54.32 34.88 -14.01
N ALA A 10 54.82 36.12 -14.08
CA ALA A 10 54.11 37.31 -13.68
C ALA A 10 53.15 37.71 -14.81
N SER A 11 51.88 37.38 -14.66
CA SER A 11 50.81 37.85 -15.55
C SER A 11 50.32 39.21 -15.09
N VAL A 12 50.76 40.26 -15.79
CA VAL A 12 50.19 41.61 -15.69
C VAL A 12 48.88 41.60 -16.47
N PHE A 13 47.76 41.57 -15.75
CA PHE A 13 46.44 41.84 -16.34
C PHE A 13 46.28 43.34 -16.53
N PHE A 14 46.22 43.78 -17.78
CA PHE A 14 45.71 45.10 -18.15
C PHE A 14 44.18 45.08 -18.03
N GLU A 15 43.63 45.72 -17.01
CA GLU A 15 42.22 46.08 -16.99
C GLU A 15 42.01 47.25 -17.95
N VAL A 16 41.53 46.94 -19.16
CA VAL A 16 40.94 47.94 -20.05
C VAL A 16 39.47 48.06 -19.66
N SER A 17 39.17 48.93 -18.69
CA SER A 17 37.80 49.38 -18.45
C SER A 17 37.38 50.30 -19.61
N CYS A 18 36.87 49.72 -20.70
CA CYS A 18 36.11 50.48 -21.68
C CYS A 18 34.85 51.01 -21.00
N ALA A 19 34.83 52.31 -20.66
CA ALA A 19 33.60 53.00 -20.32
C ALA A 19 32.68 52.97 -21.56
N LEU A 20 31.77 52.01 -21.60
CA LEU A 20 30.69 51.94 -22.58
C LEU A 20 29.78 53.15 -22.36
N PHE A 21 29.95 54.18 -23.18
CA PHE A 21 28.99 55.28 -23.24
C PHE A 21 27.62 54.72 -23.63
N PRO A 22 26.52 55.13 -22.96
CA PRO A 22 25.18 54.72 -23.38
C PRO A 22 24.96 55.14 -24.84
N PRO A 23 24.19 54.37 -25.62
CA PRO A 23 23.89 54.75 -27.00
C PRO A 23 23.24 56.14 -27.03
N SER A 24 23.72 57.01 -27.91
CA SER A 24 23.12 58.32 -28.16
C SER A 24 21.81 58.14 -28.92
N GLY A 25 20.72 57.93 -28.17
CA GLY A 25 19.36 57.73 -28.68
C GLY A 25 18.33 58.20 -27.67
N SER A 26 17.06 58.11 -28.02
CA SER A 26 15.93 58.45 -27.14
C SER A 26 15.98 57.65 -25.83
N VAL A 27 15.37 58.18 -24.76
CA VAL A 27 15.35 57.49 -23.45
C VAL A 27 14.77 56.07 -23.57
N SER A 28 13.75 55.89 -24.40
CA SER A 28 13.17 54.57 -24.70
C SER A 28 14.16 53.61 -25.36
N GLU A 29 15.00 54.09 -26.28
CA GLU A 29 16.04 53.28 -26.92
C GLU A 29 17.15 52.89 -25.93
N GLN A 30 17.52 53.80 -25.04
CA GLN A 30 18.50 53.50 -23.98
C GLN A 30 17.98 52.46 -22.99
N VAL A 31 16.71 52.57 -22.56
CA VAL A 31 16.07 51.56 -21.71
C VAL A 31 16.02 50.21 -22.41
N ASN A 32 15.58 50.16 -23.67
CA ASN A 32 15.54 48.91 -24.43
C ASN A 32 16.93 48.29 -24.61
N TYR A 33 17.96 49.11 -24.85
CA TYR A 33 19.35 48.65 -24.93
C TYR A 33 19.80 47.95 -23.65
N TRP A 34 19.53 48.53 -22.48
CA TRP A 34 19.88 47.90 -21.20
C TRP A 34 19.05 46.65 -20.89
N LEU A 35 17.77 46.65 -21.26
CA LEU A 35 16.91 45.46 -21.13
C LEU A 35 17.40 44.30 -22.01
N ASP A 36 17.83 44.55 -23.25
CA ASP A 36 18.39 43.54 -24.14
C ASP A 36 19.71 42.95 -23.62
N LYS A 37 20.46 43.75 -22.85
CA LYS A 37 21.68 43.32 -22.14
C LYS A 37 21.40 42.70 -20.77
N GLN A 38 20.14 42.64 -20.34
CA GLN A 38 19.73 42.18 -19.01
C GLN A 38 20.34 43.01 -17.86
N GLU A 39 20.66 44.28 -18.13
CA GLU A 39 21.29 45.22 -17.19
C GLU A 39 20.21 46.07 -16.51
N TYR A 40 19.35 45.41 -15.73
CA TYR A 40 18.14 46.01 -15.17
C TYR A 40 18.42 47.14 -14.20
N GLY A 41 19.52 47.08 -13.44
CA GLY A 41 19.98 48.19 -12.58
C GLY A 41 20.15 49.49 -13.38
N LYS A 42 20.88 49.42 -14.50
CA LYS A 42 21.13 50.57 -15.38
C LYS A 42 19.84 51.05 -16.05
N ALA A 43 18.95 50.14 -16.44
CA ALA A 43 17.64 50.50 -17.00
C ALA A 43 16.76 51.27 -15.98
N MET A 44 16.77 50.85 -14.70
CA MET A 44 16.06 51.53 -13.63
C MET A 44 16.64 52.90 -13.33
N ASP A 45 17.98 53.04 -13.33
CA ASP A 45 18.64 54.34 -13.12
C ASP A 45 18.24 55.36 -14.21
N VAL A 46 18.17 54.93 -15.47
CA VAL A 46 17.69 55.78 -16.58
C VAL A 46 16.25 56.25 -16.35
N VAL A 47 15.34 55.36 -15.96
CA VAL A 47 13.95 55.75 -15.68
C VAL A 47 13.82 56.61 -14.42
N ALA A 48 14.65 56.39 -13.40
CA ALA A 48 14.68 57.24 -12.20
C ALA A 48 15.08 58.68 -12.55
N THR A 49 16.10 58.87 -13.40
CA THR A 49 16.48 60.22 -13.87
C THR A 49 15.38 60.91 -14.69
N LEU A 50 14.59 60.14 -15.45
CA LEU A 50 13.45 60.65 -16.21
C LEU A 50 12.30 61.14 -15.29
N GLN A 51 12.11 60.50 -14.13
CA GLN A 51 11.12 60.93 -13.14
C GLN A 51 11.53 62.24 -12.46
N GLU A 52 12.83 62.48 -12.28
CA GLU A 52 13.36 63.75 -11.76
C GLU A 52 13.38 64.86 -12.83
N HIS A 53 13.62 64.49 -14.09
CA HIS A 53 13.72 65.40 -15.23
C HIS A 53 12.89 64.88 -16.42
N PRO A 54 11.60 65.24 -16.53
CA PRO A 54 10.72 64.74 -17.57
C PRO A 54 11.17 65.12 -18.98
N ASP A 55 11.29 64.13 -19.86
CA ASP A 55 11.59 64.30 -21.28
C ASP A 55 10.28 64.39 -22.09
N PRO A 56 10.04 65.46 -22.86
CA PRO A 56 8.83 65.60 -23.69
C PRO A 56 8.67 64.51 -24.75
N GLU A 57 9.72 63.78 -25.12
CA GLU A 57 9.64 62.64 -26.06
C GLU A 57 9.06 61.37 -25.41
N VAL A 58 9.05 61.27 -24.07
CA VAL A 58 8.50 60.11 -23.35
C VAL A 58 7.13 60.46 -22.78
N SER A 59 6.09 60.02 -23.49
CA SER A 59 4.70 60.32 -23.09
C SER A 59 4.24 59.58 -21.82
N ASP A 60 4.84 58.44 -21.47
CA ASP A 60 4.47 57.68 -20.27
C ASP A 60 5.67 56.92 -19.64
N PRO A 61 6.37 57.56 -18.67
CA PRO A 61 7.43 56.93 -17.87
C PRO A 61 6.97 55.70 -17.08
N GLN A 62 5.68 55.62 -16.70
CA GLN A 62 5.16 54.51 -15.90
C GLN A 62 5.16 53.21 -16.71
N THR A 63 4.78 53.27 -17.98
CA THR A 63 4.83 52.11 -18.89
C THR A 63 6.24 51.54 -19.04
N LEU A 64 7.27 52.40 -19.07
CA LEU A 64 8.67 51.95 -19.09
C LEU A 64 9.08 51.29 -17.77
N GLN A 65 8.68 51.88 -16.64
CA GLN A 65 8.93 51.32 -15.32
C GLN A 65 8.28 49.93 -15.15
N ASP A 66 7.02 49.79 -15.57
CA ASP A 66 6.28 48.52 -15.49
C ASP A 66 6.94 47.44 -16.35
N LYS A 67 7.39 47.81 -17.56
CA LYS A 67 8.14 46.91 -18.45
C LYS A 67 9.45 46.42 -17.83
N ILE A 68 10.25 47.33 -17.24
CA ILE A 68 11.50 46.97 -16.57
C ILE A 68 11.22 46.06 -15.37
N SER A 69 10.20 46.40 -14.57
CA SER A 69 9.77 45.62 -13.42
C SER A 69 9.38 44.19 -13.82
N ASP A 70 8.51 44.04 -14.82
CA ASP A 70 8.06 42.73 -15.31
C ASP A 70 9.22 41.86 -15.82
N GLN A 71 10.15 42.45 -16.58
CA GLN A 71 11.30 41.72 -17.09
C GLN A 71 12.30 41.36 -15.97
N SER A 72 12.53 42.27 -15.02
CA SER A 72 13.40 42.01 -13.87
C SER A 72 12.86 40.86 -13.01
N LEU A 73 11.54 40.81 -12.76
CA LEU A 73 10.89 39.72 -12.00
C LEU A 73 11.03 38.36 -12.69
N ARG A 74 10.92 38.33 -14.03
CA ARG A 74 11.12 37.09 -14.80
C ARG A 74 12.57 36.64 -14.75
N TYR A 75 13.51 37.58 -14.86
CA TYR A 75 14.95 37.30 -14.74
C TYR A 75 15.29 36.74 -13.36
N GLU A 76 14.81 37.36 -12.28
CA GLU A 76 14.99 36.85 -10.91
C GLU A 76 14.49 35.41 -10.77
N GLN A 77 13.29 35.14 -11.27
CA GLN A 77 12.69 33.81 -11.21
C GLN A 77 13.50 32.79 -12.00
N GLN A 78 14.02 33.17 -13.16
CA GLN A 78 14.85 32.30 -13.99
C GLN A 78 16.16 31.96 -13.27
N VAL A 79 16.86 32.95 -12.73
CA VAL A 79 18.11 32.76 -11.97
C VAL A 79 17.89 31.79 -10.82
N ILE A 80 16.81 31.96 -10.04
CA ILE A 80 16.49 31.07 -8.92
C ILE A 80 16.25 29.63 -9.40
N ILE A 81 15.48 29.44 -10.47
CA ILE A 81 15.22 28.11 -11.04
C ILE A 81 16.50 27.46 -11.55
N GLU A 82 17.37 28.22 -12.21
CA GLU A 82 18.64 27.70 -12.74
C GLU A 82 19.63 27.36 -11.62
N ALA A 83 19.69 28.20 -10.57
CA ALA A 83 20.48 27.92 -9.38
C ALA A 83 19.97 26.68 -8.65
N ASP A 84 18.65 26.51 -8.48
CA ASP A 84 18.06 25.30 -7.90
C ASP A 84 18.35 24.04 -8.74
N LYS A 85 18.35 24.16 -10.08
CA LYS A 85 18.76 23.06 -10.98
C LYS A 85 20.23 22.70 -10.84
N ALA A 86 21.11 23.70 -10.65
CA ALA A 86 22.53 23.46 -10.37
C ALA A 86 22.71 22.76 -9.01
N LEU A 87 21.98 23.20 -7.99
CA LEU A 87 21.99 22.59 -6.66
C LEU A 87 21.50 21.14 -6.66
N ALA A 88 20.46 20.83 -7.44
CA ALA A 88 19.97 19.46 -7.59
C ALA A 88 21.03 18.51 -8.19
N LYS A 89 22.07 19.05 -8.85
CA LYS A 89 23.23 18.32 -9.37
C LYS A 89 24.45 18.40 -8.45
N GLU A 90 24.29 18.94 -7.24
CA GLU A 90 25.38 19.24 -6.30
C GLU A 90 26.44 20.23 -6.83
N ASP A 91 26.11 21.00 -7.87
CA ASP A 91 26.98 22.01 -8.45
C ASP A 91 26.81 23.36 -7.73
N TRP A 92 27.36 23.43 -6.52
CA TRP A 92 27.33 24.62 -5.67
C TRP A 92 27.97 25.85 -6.32
N ARG A 93 29.02 25.62 -7.13
CA ARG A 93 29.76 26.70 -7.78
C ARG A 93 28.87 27.40 -8.80
N SER A 94 28.28 26.64 -9.72
CA SER A 94 27.40 27.22 -10.74
C SER A 94 26.20 27.94 -10.10
N ALA A 95 25.63 27.40 -9.01
CA ALA A 95 24.54 28.07 -8.31
C ALA A 95 24.95 29.42 -7.69
N LEU A 96 26.14 29.51 -7.08
CA LEU A 96 26.67 30.75 -6.50
C LEU A 96 27.02 31.78 -7.59
N ASP A 97 27.68 31.32 -8.66
CA ASP A 97 28.06 32.17 -9.80
C ASP A 97 26.79 32.81 -10.43
N LEU A 98 25.69 32.04 -10.57
CA LEU A 98 24.41 32.54 -11.06
C LEU A 98 23.83 33.67 -10.18
N TYR A 99 23.85 33.53 -8.86
CA TYR A 99 23.38 34.59 -7.96
C TYR A 99 24.30 35.82 -7.99
N GLN A 100 25.62 35.62 -8.03
CA GLN A 100 26.59 36.71 -8.09
C GLN A 100 26.40 37.55 -9.36
N GLU A 101 26.35 36.90 -10.52
CA GLU A 101 26.12 37.57 -11.80
C GLU A 101 24.75 38.29 -11.83
N ALA A 102 23.71 37.66 -11.30
CA ALA A 102 22.39 38.26 -11.25
C ALA A 102 22.33 39.50 -10.34
N MET A 103 23.09 39.53 -9.25
CA MET A 103 23.19 40.70 -8.37
C MET A 103 24.04 41.83 -8.97
N GLU A 104 24.99 41.54 -9.85
CA GLU A 104 25.69 42.60 -10.60
C GLU A 104 24.72 43.33 -11.54
N ARG A 105 23.78 42.59 -12.14
CA ARG A 105 22.76 43.11 -13.06
C ARG A 105 21.55 43.72 -12.36
N LEU A 106 21.20 43.24 -11.17
CA LEU A 106 20.05 43.68 -10.37
C LEU A 106 20.41 43.81 -8.87
N PRO A 107 21.28 44.79 -8.51
CA PRO A 107 21.87 44.90 -7.16
C PRO A 107 20.86 45.26 -6.06
N THR A 108 19.71 45.81 -6.44
CA THR A 108 18.64 46.20 -5.50
C THR A 108 17.64 45.07 -5.25
N SER A 109 17.73 43.93 -5.95
CA SER A 109 16.81 42.81 -5.75
C SER A 109 16.92 42.23 -4.35
N LYS A 110 15.84 42.35 -3.58
CA LYS A 110 15.70 41.69 -2.28
C LYS A 110 15.61 40.17 -2.45
N LYS A 111 14.92 39.70 -3.49
CA LYS A 111 14.67 38.28 -3.75
C LYS A 111 15.96 37.53 -4.08
N LEU A 112 16.84 38.10 -4.90
CA LEU A 112 18.14 37.51 -5.21
C LEU A 112 19.05 37.46 -3.98
N LYS A 113 19.09 38.52 -3.17
CA LYS A 113 19.86 38.55 -1.90
C LYS A 113 19.37 37.51 -0.92
N GLU A 114 18.05 37.37 -0.75
CA GLU A 114 17.46 36.33 0.10
C GLU A 114 17.79 34.92 -0.42
N GLY A 115 17.71 34.72 -1.74
CA GLY A 115 18.09 33.46 -2.39
C GLY A 115 19.55 33.08 -2.16
N GLN A 116 20.48 34.03 -2.34
CA GLN A 116 21.91 33.82 -2.06
C GLN A 116 22.14 33.47 -0.59
N GLN A 117 21.55 34.21 0.35
CA GLN A 117 21.70 33.91 1.79
C GLN A 117 21.18 32.52 2.15
N GLN A 118 20.08 32.08 1.54
CA GLN A 118 19.56 30.72 1.73
C GLN A 118 20.51 29.68 1.14
N LEU A 119 21.09 29.95 -0.03
CA LEU A 119 22.07 29.09 -0.69
C LEU A 119 23.33 28.93 0.18
N GLU A 120 23.87 30.02 0.71
CA GLU A 120 25.02 30.01 1.61
C GLU A 120 24.75 29.22 2.89
N LYS A 121 23.56 29.39 3.50
CA LYS A 121 23.15 28.57 4.65
C LYS A 121 23.11 27.08 4.33
N LYS A 122 22.54 26.71 3.17
CA LYS A 122 22.52 25.30 2.70
C LYS A 122 23.94 24.78 2.47
N GLN A 123 24.81 25.59 1.89
CA GLN A 123 26.21 25.24 1.64
C GLN A 123 26.97 25.01 2.96
N GLN A 124 26.82 25.91 3.93
CA GLN A 124 27.44 25.77 5.25
C GLN A 124 26.97 24.49 5.95
N ALA A 125 25.68 24.18 5.89
CA ALA A 125 25.14 22.93 6.45
C ALA A 125 25.70 21.69 5.74
N SER A 126 25.80 21.71 4.41
CA SER A 126 26.40 20.62 3.63
C SER A 126 27.88 20.42 3.95
N LEU A 127 28.65 21.52 4.03
CA LEU A 127 30.06 21.49 4.40
C LEU A 127 30.26 20.96 5.82
N ALA A 128 29.48 21.42 6.79
CA ALA A 128 29.54 20.94 8.17
C ALA A 128 29.26 19.43 8.25
N LYS A 129 28.32 18.92 7.45
CA LYS A 129 28.04 17.49 7.35
C LYS A 129 29.24 16.71 6.77
N LEU A 130 29.82 17.19 5.67
CA LEU A 130 30.99 16.53 5.05
C LEU A 130 32.21 16.54 5.97
N GLN A 131 32.43 17.63 6.72
CA GLN A 131 33.49 17.72 7.72
C GLN A 131 33.28 16.71 8.85
N LEU A 132 32.04 16.56 9.33
CA LEU A 132 31.71 15.54 10.32
C LEU A 132 31.91 14.12 9.75
N ASP A 133 31.51 13.87 8.50
CA ASP A 133 31.72 12.58 7.83
C ASP A 133 33.21 12.22 7.76
N LEU A 134 34.04 13.19 7.38
CA LEU A 134 35.49 13.05 7.35
C LEU A 134 36.06 12.77 8.75
N LEU A 135 35.64 13.53 9.76
CA LEU A 135 36.10 13.37 11.15
C LEU A 135 35.76 11.97 11.70
N VAL A 136 34.55 11.48 11.45
CA VAL A 136 34.13 10.13 11.85
C VAL A 136 34.97 9.07 11.13
N SER A 137 35.18 9.21 9.83
CA SER A 137 36.00 8.25 9.05
C SER A 137 37.46 8.23 9.52
N GLN A 138 38.04 9.40 9.83
CA GLN A 138 39.38 9.51 10.42
C GLN A 138 39.44 8.85 11.79
N GLY A 139 38.44 9.10 12.64
CA GLY A 139 38.33 8.46 13.95
C GLY A 139 38.27 6.94 13.88
N GLU A 140 37.49 6.38 12.95
CA GLU A 140 37.41 4.93 12.73
C GLU A 140 38.75 4.34 12.26
N ALA A 141 39.43 5.02 11.32
CA ALA A 141 40.74 4.60 10.84
C ALA A 141 41.77 4.59 11.98
N VAL A 142 41.85 5.67 12.76
CA VAL A 142 42.77 5.79 13.89
C VAL A 142 42.46 4.77 14.99
N TYR A 143 41.19 4.48 15.27
CA TYR A 143 40.81 3.43 16.23
C TYR A 143 41.34 2.06 15.82
N ASN A 144 41.21 1.70 14.55
CA ASN A 144 41.72 0.43 14.02
C ASN A 144 43.25 0.36 14.09
N GLU A 145 43.93 1.44 13.71
CA GLU A 145 45.40 1.53 13.84
C GLU A 145 45.86 1.44 15.30
N LEU A 146 45.13 2.06 16.23
CA LEU A 146 45.43 2.01 17.66
C LEU A 146 45.36 0.56 18.16
N LEU A 147 44.32 -0.19 17.80
CA LEU A 147 44.17 -1.59 18.19
C LEU A 147 45.33 -2.46 17.68
N ILE A 148 45.74 -2.27 16.42
CA ILE A 148 46.87 -2.99 15.82
C ILE A 148 48.18 -2.64 16.56
N ASN A 149 48.45 -1.35 16.79
CA ASN A 149 49.66 -0.93 17.49
C ASN A 149 49.71 -1.41 18.94
N GLN A 150 48.57 -1.49 19.63
CA GLN A 150 48.47 -2.09 20.97
C GLN A 150 48.89 -3.57 20.95
N GLN A 151 48.44 -4.34 19.95
CA GLN A 151 48.84 -5.75 19.80
C GLN A 151 50.32 -5.90 19.48
N VAL A 152 50.88 -5.04 18.62
CA VAL A 152 52.32 -5.04 18.31
C VAL A 152 53.14 -4.72 19.55
N ALA A 153 52.74 -3.71 20.33
CA ALA A 153 53.40 -3.34 21.59
C ALA A 153 53.32 -4.45 22.64
N ALA A 154 52.18 -5.15 22.75
CA ALA A 154 52.04 -6.29 23.64
C ALA A 154 52.95 -7.47 23.23
N THR A 155 53.18 -7.65 21.93
CA THR A 155 54.04 -8.72 21.39
C THR A 155 55.53 -8.41 21.57
N ASN A 156 55.92 -7.14 21.48
CA ASN A 156 57.31 -6.70 21.64
C ASN A 156 57.44 -5.49 22.60
N PRO A 157 57.24 -5.70 23.92
CA PRO A 157 57.14 -4.60 24.89
C PRO A 157 58.46 -3.87 25.17
N LYS A 158 59.60 -4.43 24.75
CA LYS A 158 60.93 -3.82 24.94
C LYS A 158 61.38 -2.95 23.76
N ASP A 159 60.68 -3.00 22.63
CA ASP A 159 60.99 -2.18 21.47
C ASP A 159 60.48 -0.75 21.69
N TRP A 160 61.42 0.16 21.94
CA TRP A 160 61.13 1.56 22.18
C TRP A 160 60.44 2.23 20.98
N LEU A 161 60.70 1.80 19.75
CA LEU A 161 60.11 2.39 18.54
C LEU A 161 58.63 2.01 18.44
N VAL A 162 58.29 0.78 18.82
CA VAL A 162 56.89 0.31 18.89
C VAL A 162 56.13 1.10 19.95
N LYS A 163 56.73 1.29 21.14
CA LYS A 163 56.13 2.11 22.20
C LYS A 163 55.91 3.55 21.73
N TYR A 164 56.92 4.18 21.14
CA TYR A 164 56.81 5.54 20.61
C TYR A 164 55.70 5.68 19.56
N LYS A 165 55.56 4.72 18.65
CA LYS A 165 54.47 4.70 17.66
C LYS A 165 53.11 4.58 18.32
N LEU A 166 52.96 3.70 19.32
CA LEU A 166 51.72 3.56 20.08
C LEU A 166 51.37 4.86 20.82
N ASP A 167 52.32 5.47 21.51
CA ASP A 167 52.12 6.73 22.23
C ASP A 167 51.71 7.86 21.26
N SER A 168 52.40 7.98 20.12
CA SER A 168 52.05 8.96 19.07
C SER A 168 50.64 8.74 18.51
N LYS A 169 50.21 7.48 18.37
CA LYS A 169 48.86 7.15 17.88
C LYS A 169 47.79 7.34 18.95
N ALA A 170 48.11 7.13 20.22
CA ALA A 170 47.24 7.46 21.34
C ALA A 170 47.00 8.97 21.44
N ASP A 171 48.04 9.79 21.22
CA ASP A 171 47.92 11.26 21.19
C ASP A 171 47.03 11.74 20.03
N GLU A 172 47.17 11.14 18.84
CA GLU A 172 46.30 11.40 17.69
C GLU A 172 44.84 11.00 17.98
N ALA A 173 44.62 9.80 18.53
CA ALA A 173 43.32 9.32 18.94
C ALA A 173 42.66 10.24 19.97
N ALA A 174 43.41 10.74 20.96
CA ALA A 174 42.90 11.63 21.99
C ALA A 174 42.40 12.97 21.41
N LYS A 175 43.10 13.54 20.42
CA LYS A 175 42.68 14.77 19.74
C LYS A 175 41.36 14.56 18.98
N LEU A 176 41.30 13.51 18.16
CA LEU A 176 40.08 13.17 17.42
C LEU A 176 38.91 12.85 18.36
N ALA A 177 39.18 12.17 19.48
CA ALA A 177 38.17 11.87 20.49
C ALA A 177 37.57 13.16 21.09
N ASN A 178 38.39 14.17 21.36
CA ASN A 178 37.91 15.45 21.87
C ASN A 178 37.02 16.17 20.85
N GLU A 179 37.44 16.24 19.59
CA GLU A 179 36.65 16.86 18.52
C GLU A 179 35.30 16.14 18.33
N LEU A 180 35.31 14.80 18.25
CA LEU A 180 34.08 14.00 18.18
C LEU A 180 33.20 14.21 19.42
N ALA A 181 33.78 14.26 20.61
CA ALA A 181 33.04 14.50 21.84
C ALA A 181 32.40 15.91 21.88
N GLU A 182 33.05 16.93 21.31
CA GLU A 182 32.46 18.26 21.18
C GLU A 182 31.22 18.26 20.28
N TYR A 183 31.28 17.62 19.11
CA TYR A 183 30.10 17.45 18.25
C TYR A 183 29.00 16.67 18.98
N GLY A 184 29.36 15.61 19.69
CA GLY A 184 28.42 14.80 20.45
C GLY A 184 27.73 15.56 21.59
N ARG A 185 28.49 16.35 22.36
CA ARG A 185 27.95 17.21 23.42
C ARG A 185 27.04 18.30 22.86
N ARG A 186 27.40 18.89 21.72
CA ARG A 186 26.52 19.84 21.02
C ARG A 186 25.22 19.17 20.59
N GLY A 187 25.30 17.98 20.00
CA GLY A 187 24.12 17.19 19.66
C GLY A 187 23.22 16.92 20.87
N LEU A 188 23.78 16.53 22.01
CA LEU A 188 23.01 16.37 23.24
C LEU A 188 22.37 17.68 23.75
N ALA A 189 23.07 18.81 23.63
CA ALA A 189 22.55 20.12 24.05
C ALA A 189 21.42 20.64 23.14
N GLU A 190 21.52 20.36 21.84
CA GLU A 190 20.54 20.74 20.83
C GLU A 190 19.39 19.73 20.69
N GLY A 191 19.49 18.58 21.34
CA GLY A 191 18.53 17.47 21.22
C GLY A 191 18.71 16.64 19.93
N ASP A 192 19.78 16.86 19.17
CA ASP A 192 20.15 16.03 18.03
C ASP A 192 20.79 14.72 18.49
N MET A 193 19.93 13.75 18.81
CA MET A 193 20.34 12.40 19.21
C MET A 193 21.09 11.66 18.10
N ALA A 194 20.85 11.98 16.82
CA ALA A 194 21.52 11.33 15.70
C ALA A 194 22.99 11.74 15.65
N LEU A 195 23.29 13.03 15.84
CA LEU A 195 24.66 13.54 15.95
C LEU A 195 25.39 12.93 17.16
N ALA A 196 24.75 12.91 18.32
CA ALA A 196 25.29 12.32 19.54
C ALA A 196 25.60 10.82 19.37
N LYS A 197 24.66 10.06 18.80
CA LYS A 197 24.80 8.63 18.48
C LYS A 197 25.97 8.33 17.56
N ARG A 198 26.22 9.22 16.61
CA ARG A 198 27.27 9.01 15.61
C ARG A 198 28.68 9.29 16.15
N THR A 199 28.81 10.18 17.12
CA THR A 199 30.11 10.73 17.53
C THR A 199 30.58 10.24 18.89
N LEU A 200 29.72 10.23 19.92
CA LEU A 200 30.10 9.90 21.29
C LEU A 200 30.60 8.45 21.48
N PRO A 201 29.99 7.41 20.86
CA PRO A 201 30.50 6.05 20.99
C PRO A 201 31.90 5.91 20.41
N LEU A 202 32.20 6.61 19.32
CA LEU A 202 33.52 6.58 18.69
C LEU A 202 34.55 7.36 19.52
N ALA A 203 34.18 8.54 20.03
CA ALA A 203 35.02 9.31 20.96
C ALA A 203 35.42 8.47 22.18
N ALA A 204 34.47 7.77 22.80
CA ALA A 204 34.72 6.91 23.98
C ALA A 204 35.57 5.66 23.66
N LYS A 205 35.61 5.21 22.39
CA LYS A 205 36.51 4.13 21.94
C LYS A 205 37.94 4.63 21.73
N LEU A 206 38.10 5.87 21.31
CA LEU A 206 39.39 6.49 21.00
C LEU A 206 40.12 6.99 22.26
N SER A 207 39.39 7.40 23.29
CA SER A 207 39.96 7.96 24.51
C SER A 207 39.18 7.55 25.76
N SER A 208 39.91 7.33 26.86
CA SER A 208 39.36 7.05 28.19
C SER A 208 39.21 8.30 29.06
N ALA A 209 39.29 9.50 28.46
CA ALA A 209 39.14 10.76 29.18
C ALA A 209 37.80 10.81 29.95
N PRO A 210 37.80 11.22 31.25
CA PRO A 210 36.61 11.17 32.08
C PRO A 210 35.42 11.98 31.54
N ASP A 211 35.67 13.13 30.94
CA ASP A 211 34.63 14.01 30.38
C ASP A 211 33.95 13.40 29.16
N ILE A 212 34.71 12.73 28.28
CA ILE A 212 34.17 11.98 27.13
C ILE A 212 33.30 10.83 27.61
N LYS A 213 33.77 10.10 28.63
CA LYS A 213 33.00 9.02 29.24
C LYS A 213 31.68 9.54 29.83
N THR A 214 31.71 10.64 30.59
CA THR A 214 30.50 11.26 31.13
C THR A 214 29.52 11.67 30.03
N ALA A 215 29.99 12.26 28.93
CA ALA A 215 29.14 12.60 27.79
C ALA A 215 28.52 11.36 27.14
N TYR A 216 29.30 10.30 26.95
CA TYR A 216 28.81 9.04 26.39
C TYR A 216 27.79 8.33 27.30
N ASP A 217 28.05 8.28 28.62
CA ASP A 217 27.13 7.71 29.59
C ASP A 217 25.80 8.48 29.63
N ARG A 218 25.86 9.82 29.53
CA ARG A 218 24.65 10.65 29.42
C ARG A 218 23.86 10.35 28.14
N TYR A 219 24.54 10.18 27.01
CA TYR A 219 23.90 9.76 25.76
C TYR A 219 23.21 8.40 25.92
N ARG A 220 23.88 7.40 26.52
CA ARG A 220 23.29 6.08 26.72
C ARG A 220 22.03 6.14 27.58
N GLN A 221 22.06 6.89 28.68
CA GLN A 221 20.88 7.07 29.53
C GLN A 221 19.69 7.64 28.74
N LEU A 222 19.93 8.68 27.94
CA LEU A 222 18.88 9.30 27.14
C LEU A 222 18.34 8.37 26.05
N GLN A 223 19.21 7.56 25.43
CA GLN A 223 18.81 6.55 24.48
C GLN A 223 17.94 5.48 25.13
N ASP A 224 18.34 4.96 26.29
CA ASP A 224 17.59 3.96 27.02
C ASP A 224 16.20 4.50 27.43
N GLU A 225 16.11 5.77 27.85
CA GLU A 225 14.83 6.45 28.15
C GLU A 225 13.94 6.62 26.90
N GLU A 226 14.52 6.83 25.71
CA GLU A 226 13.78 6.89 24.44
C GLU A 226 13.28 5.51 24.01
N ASP A 227 14.12 4.48 24.12
CA ASP A 227 13.77 3.11 23.77
C ASP A 227 12.65 2.56 24.67
N VAL A 228 12.67 2.88 25.97
CA VAL A 228 11.59 2.53 26.90
C VAL A 228 10.28 3.23 26.50
N ARG A 229 10.31 4.53 26.22
CA ARG A 229 9.10 5.28 25.80
C ARG A 229 8.53 4.72 24.49
N ALA A 230 9.38 4.37 23.54
CA ALA A 230 8.95 3.78 22.27
C ALA A 230 8.28 2.41 22.48
N ALA A 231 8.84 1.59 23.38
CA ALA A 231 8.26 0.29 23.73
C ALA A 231 6.89 0.43 24.42
N GLU A 232 6.77 1.35 25.38
CA GLU A 232 5.51 1.63 26.07
C GLU A 232 4.42 2.12 25.10
N GLU A 233 4.77 3.00 24.15
CA GLU A 233 3.82 3.48 23.15
C GLU A 233 3.35 2.36 22.22
N GLN A 234 4.28 1.49 21.79
CA GLN A 234 3.93 0.35 20.96
C GLN A 234 3.00 -0.63 21.70
N GLU A 235 3.25 -0.86 22.99
CA GLU A 235 2.36 -1.68 23.83
C GLU A 235 0.97 -1.06 23.95
N ARG A 236 0.87 0.27 24.15
CA ARG A 236 -0.41 0.97 24.19
C ARG A 236 -1.21 0.80 22.90
N ILE A 237 -0.57 0.93 21.74
CA ILE A 237 -1.21 0.76 20.43
C ILE A 237 -1.77 -0.66 20.30
N VAL A 238 -0.98 -1.68 20.65
CA VAL A 238 -1.42 -3.08 20.59
C VAL A 238 -2.62 -3.34 21.50
N VAL A 239 -2.58 -2.84 22.74
CA VAL A 239 -3.70 -2.97 23.68
C VAL A 239 -4.96 -2.28 23.16
N GLU A 240 -4.84 -1.08 22.58
CA GLU A 240 -5.96 -0.35 22.00
C GLU A 240 -6.57 -1.09 20.80
N GLU A 241 -5.74 -1.63 19.92
CA GLU A 241 -6.18 -2.44 18.78
C GLU A 241 -6.90 -3.71 19.22
N GLU A 242 -6.37 -4.42 20.22
CA GLU A 242 -7.03 -5.59 20.78
C GLU A 242 -8.41 -5.25 21.36
N GLN A 243 -8.53 -4.13 22.06
CA GLN A 243 -9.81 -3.68 22.63
C GLN A 243 -10.82 -3.34 21.53
N LYS A 244 -10.38 -2.65 20.47
CA LYS A 244 -11.20 -2.38 19.28
C LYS A 244 -11.66 -3.67 18.61
N GLN A 245 -10.77 -4.65 18.42
CA GLN A 245 -11.14 -5.94 17.85
C GLN A 245 -12.11 -6.72 18.73
N LYS A 246 -11.88 -6.77 20.06
CA LYS A 246 -12.78 -7.42 21.02
C LYS A 246 -14.18 -6.81 21.00
N SER A 247 -14.29 -5.48 20.91
CA SER A 247 -15.59 -4.80 20.84
C SER A 247 -16.30 -5.07 19.50
N GLN A 248 -15.58 -5.04 18.37
CA GLN A 248 -16.13 -5.39 17.06
C GLN A 248 -16.61 -6.85 17.01
N ARG A 249 -15.85 -7.80 17.54
CA ARG A 249 -16.25 -9.22 17.64
C ARG A 249 -17.55 -9.38 18.41
N LYS A 250 -17.71 -8.68 19.54
CA LYS A 250 -18.96 -8.70 20.33
C LYS A 250 -20.15 -8.15 19.54
N VAL A 251 -19.96 -7.10 18.75
CA VAL A 251 -21.02 -6.55 17.89
C VAL A 251 -21.39 -7.56 16.80
N TYR A 252 -20.40 -8.13 16.12
CA TYR A 252 -20.61 -9.13 15.07
C TYR A 252 -21.32 -10.39 15.59
N GLU A 253 -20.90 -10.92 16.74
CA GLU A 253 -21.52 -12.07 17.39
C GLU A 253 -23.00 -11.81 17.73
N LYS A 254 -23.32 -10.61 18.26
CA LYS A 254 -24.70 -10.21 18.53
C LYS A 254 -25.54 -10.16 17.25
N GLN A 255 -24.98 -9.65 16.15
CA GLN A 255 -25.68 -9.60 14.86
C GLN A 255 -25.95 -11.00 14.30
N ILE A 256 -24.98 -11.92 14.38
CA ILE A 256 -25.16 -13.32 13.98
C ILE A 256 -26.27 -13.97 14.80
N LYS A 257 -26.21 -13.86 16.13
CA LYS A 257 -27.23 -14.44 17.03
C LYS A 257 -28.63 -13.90 16.72
N LYS A 258 -28.76 -12.61 16.41
CA LYS A 258 -30.04 -12.00 16.01
C LYS A 258 -30.56 -12.56 14.68
N LYS A 259 -29.70 -12.66 13.65
CA LYS A 259 -30.07 -13.24 12.35
C LYS A 259 -30.47 -14.71 12.48
N GLN A 260 -29.71 -15.50 13.25
CA GLN A 260 -30.01 -16.91 13.47
C GLN A 260 -31.36 -17.10 14.17
N LYS A 261 -31.68 -16.29 15.19
CA LYS A 261 -33.00 -16.31 15.84
C LYS A 261 -34.15 -16.02 14.87
N VAL A 262 -33.98 -15.03 13.98
CA VAL A 262 -35.00 -14.70 12.96
C VAL A 262 -35.18 -15.84 11.96
N VAL A 263 -34.10 -16.47 11.51
CA VAL A 263 -34.17 -17.62 10.59
C VAL A 263 -34.84 -18.82 11.26
N VAL A 264 -34.50 -19.12 12.52
CA VAL A 264 -35.14 -20.21 13.28
C VAL A 264 -36.64 -19.96 13.43
N ALA A 265 -37.05 -18.77 13.86
CA ALA A 265 -38.46 -18.42 14.00
C ALA A 265 -39.22 -18.56 12.66
N ARG A 266 -38.67 -18.03 11.57
CA ARG A 266 -39.27 -18.16 10.23
C ARG A 266 -39.38 -19.61 9.76
N ASN A 267 -38.38 -20.44 10.04
CA ASN A 267 -38.41 -21.85 9.69
C ASN A 267 -39.43 -22.64 10.54
N GLN A 268 -39.66 -22.22 11.78
CA GLN A 268 -40.72 -22.77 12.62
C GLN A 268 -42.10 -22.43 12.05
N ASP A 269 -42.37 -21.15 11.75
CA ASP A 269 -43.64 -20.70 11.17
C ASP A 269 -43.95 -21.45 9.85
N LEU A 270 -42.99 -21.48 8.93
CA LEU A 270 -43.12 -22.21 7.66
C LEU A 270 -43.31 -23.73 7.86
N GLY A 271 -42.66 -24.28 8.89
CA GLY A 271 -42.79 -25.68 9.25
C GLY A 271 -44.17 -26.02 9.80
N ASP A 272 -44.77 -25.14 10.60
CA ASP A 272 -46.14 -25.29 11.13
C ASP A 272 -47.18 -25.27 10.00
N ASP A 273 -47.03 -24.37 9.02
CA ASP A 273 -47.88 -24.30 7.83
C ASP A 273 -47.77 -25.60 6.99
N LEU A 274 -46.54 -26.05 6.72
CA LEU A 274 -46.29 -27.29 5.99
C LEU A 274 -46.78 -28.52 6.74
N LEU A 275 -46.71 -28.54 8.08
CA LEU A 275 -47.26 -29.61 8.90
C LEU A 275 -48.79 -29.67 8.77
N THR A 276 -49.45 -28.52 8.70
CA THR A 276 -50.90 -28.44 8.49
C THR A 276 -51.29 -28.98 7.12
N GLU A 277 -50.59 -28.58 6.05
CA GLU A 277 -50.80 -29.15 4.72
C GLU A 277 -50.54 -30.66 4.69
N PHE A 278 -49.48 -31.11 5.38
CA PHE A 278 -49.11 -32.52 5.49
C PHE A 278 -50.21 -33.34 6.15
N LYS A 279 -50.79 -32.85 7.26
CA LYS A 279 -51.94 -33.48 7.94
C LYS A 279 -53.13 -33.61 7.02
N ASN A 280 -53.48 -32.55 6.29
CA ASN A 280 -54.63 -32.56 5.39
C ASN A 280 -54.43 -33.56 4.23
N ALA A 281 -53.26 -33.55 3.59
CA ALA A 281 -52.92 -34.51 2.54
C ALA A 281 -52.94 -35.96 3.05
N TYR A 282 -52.45 -36.20 4.26
CA TYR A 282 -52.50 -37.52 4.90
C TYR A 282 -53.95 -37.96 5.20
N ALA A 283 -54.77 -37.10 5.80
CA ALA A 283 -56.17 -37.39 6.15
C ALA A 283 -57.04 -37.66 4.91
N GLU A 284 -56.77 -36.97 3.79
CA GLU A 284 -57.45 -37.15 2.51
C GLU A 284 -56.93 -38.37 1.71
N GLY A 285 -55.91 -39.08 2.20
CA GLY A 285 -55.30 -40.21 1.51
C GLY A 285 -54.43 -39.84 0.30
N ARG A 286 -54.08 -38.55 0.15
CA ARG A 286 -53.16 -38.06 -0.89
C ARG A 286 -51.70 -38.34 -0.52
N PHE A 287 -51.34 -39.62 -0.54
CA PHE A 287 -50.04 -40.08 -0.03
C PHE A 287 -48.83 -39.53 -0.78
N ALA A 288 -48.92 -39.28 -2.09
CA ALA A 288 -47.83 -38.68 -2.86
C ALA A 288 -47.53 -37.23 -2.43
N ASP A 289 -48.58 -36.43 -2.21
CA ASP A 289 -48.46 -35.05 -1.72
C ASP A 289 -47.89 -35.03 -0.29
N ALA A 290 -48.37 -35.93 0.58
CA ALA A 290 -47.86 -36.09 1.93
C ALA A 290 -46.36 -36.44 1.96
N LEU A 291 -45.89 -37.32 1.05
CA LEU A 291 -44.46 -37.63 0.92
C LEU A 291 -43.62 -36.40 0.54
N GLN A 292 -44.10 -35.56 -0.38
CA GLN A 292 -43.40 -34.34 -0.79
C GLN A 292 -43.32 -33.31 0.36
N LEU A 293 -44.43 -33.12 1.08
CA LEU A 293 -44.49 -32.23 2.24
C LEU A 293 -43.59 -32.70 3.37
N ARG A 294 -43.54 -34.02 3.64
CA ARG A 294 -42.58 -34.60 4.60
C ARG A 294 -41.14 -34.27 4.23
N GLN A 295 -40.75 -34.40 2.96
CA GLN A 295 -39.39 -34.06 2.54
C GLN A 295 -39.06 -32.58 2.74
N LYS A 296 -40.01 -31.68 2.49
CA LYS A 296 -39.85 -30.24 2.75
C LYS A 296 -39.65 -29.96 4.24
N LEU A 297 -40.45 -30.59 5.11
CA LEU A 297 -40.33 -30.48 6.57
C LEU A 297 -38.97 -30.99 7.09
N VAL A 298 -38.49 -32.12 6.57
CA VAL A 298 -37.15 -32.64 6.91
C VAL A 298 -36.04 -31.67 6.46
N LYS A 299 -36.13 -31.11 5.25
CA LYS A 299 -35.14 -30.14 4.74
C LYS A 299 -35.08 -28.85 5.57
N LEU A 300 -36.18 -28.48 6.23
CA LEU A 300 -36.23 -27.34 7.14
C LEU A 300 -35.69 -27.66 8.55
N ASN A 301 -35.27 -28.90 8.81
CA ASN A 301 -34.97 -29.43 10.15
C ASN A 301 -36.14 -29.18 11.12
N TYR A 302 -37.37 -29.31 10.64
CA TYR A 302 -38.55 -29.13 11.47
C TYR A 302 -38.69 -30.30 12.43
N ASP A 303 -38.48 -30.03 13.72
CA ASP A 303 -38.49 -31.03 14.78
C ASP A 303 -39.71 -30.82 15.68
N ASN A 304 -40.73 -31.66 15.47
CA ASN A 304 -41.98 -31.65 16.22
C ASN A 304 -42.43 -33.10 16.44
N ALA A 305 -42.80 -33.44 17.67
CA ALA A 305 -43.23 -34.79 18.04
C ALA A 305 -44.43 -35.29 17.20
N GLU A 306 -45.35 -34.40 16.85
CA GLU A 306 -46.52 -34.72 16.02
C GLU A 306 -46.12 -35.03 14.57
N PHE A 307 -45.19 -34.27 14.01
CA PHE A 307 -44.63 -34.55 12.68
C PHE A 307 -43.94 -35.92 12.65
N GLN A 308 -43.16 -36.23 13.69
CA GLN A 308 -42.47 -37.53 13.80
C GLN A 308 -43.49 -38.68 13.85
N GLY A 309 -44.55 -38.56 14.64
CA GLY A 309 -45.64 -39.54 14.73
C GLY A 309 -46.36 -39.74 13.40
N LEU A 310 -46.87 -38.65 12.81
CA LEU A 310 -47.60 -38.71 11.53
C LEU A 310 -46.73 -39.20 10.37
N SER A 311 -45.43 -38.88 10.37
CA SER A 311 -44.47 -39.39 9.38
C SER A 311 -44.30 -40.91 9.48
N GLY A 312 -44.28 -41.45 10.70
CA GLY A 312 -44.29 -42.89 10.95
C GLY A 312 -45.59 -43.54 10.47
N ASP A 313 -46.73 -42.97 10.82
CA ASP A 313 -48.04 -43.46 10.40
C ASP A 313 -48.24 -43.41 8.89
N LEU A 314 -47.81 -42.34 8.22
CA LEU A 314 -47.82 -42.24 6.77
C LEU A 314 -47.03 -43.39 6.12
N SER A 315 -45.85 -43.70 6.65
CA SER A 315 -45.01 -44.79 6.11
C SER A 315 -45.72 -46.14 6.21
N ASN A 316 -46.37 -46.40 7.35
CA ASN A 316 -47.16 -47.62 7.56
C ASN A 316 -48.39 -47.70 6.63
N ASN A 317 -49.09 -46.58 6.44
CA ASN A 317 -50.29 -46.53 5.58
C ASN A 317 -49.93 -46.63 4.09
N ILE A 318 -48.83 -46.00 3.66
CA ILE A 318 -48.30 -46.19 2.31
C ILE A 318 -47.98 -47.66 2.07
N ALA A 319 -47.28 -48.34 2.99
CA ALA A 319 -46.96 -49.76 2.84
C ALA A 319 -48.22 -50.62 2.69
N LYS A 320 -49.26 -50.36 3.50
CA LYS A 320 -50.56 -51.03 3.38
C LYS A 320 -51.26 -50.74 2.04
N HIS A 321 -51.27 -49.48 1.60
CA HIS A 321 -51.92 -49.06 0.37
C HIS A 321 -51.21 -49.60 -0.88
N VAL A 322 -49.87 -49.55 -0.89
CA VAL A 322 -49.03 -50.16 -1.92
C VAL A 322 -49.33 -51.67 -2.02
N LYS A 323 -49.39 -52.38 -0.89
CA LYS A 323 -49.76 -53.80 -0.89
C LYS A 323 -51.16 -54.01 -1.49
N HIS A 324 -52.15 -53.23 -1.07
CA HIS A 324 -53.51 -53.33 -1.59
C HIS A 324 -53.60 -53.09 -3.11
N LEU A 325 -52.95 -52.04 -3.61
CA LEU A 325 -52.86 -51.77 -5.06
C LEU A 325 -52.14 -52.90 -5.81
N THR A 326 -51.10 -53.47 -5.22
CA THR A 326 -50.37 -54.62 -5.77
C THR A 326 -51.27 -55.84 -5.88
N ASP A 327 -52.07 -56.12 -4.86
CA ASP A 327 -53.03 -57.22 -4.83
C ASP A 327 -54.13 -57.02 -5.89
N ILE A 328 -54.70 -55.81 -6.00
CA ILE A 328 -55.68 -55.47 -7.04
C ILE A 328 -55.07 -55.64 -8.44
N GLY A 329 -53.87 -55.12 -8.67
CA GLY A 329 -53.18 -55.27 -9.95
C GLY A 329 -52.95 -56.74 -10.30
N THR A 330 -52.61 -57.56 -9.30
CA THR A 330 -52.45 -59.02 -9.47
C THR A 330 -53.77 -59.71 -9.83
N GLN A 331 -54.88 -59.32 -9.22
CA GLN A 331 -56.21 -59.84 -9.55
C GLN A 331 -56.66 -59.47 -10.96
N HIS A 332 -56.45 -58.22 -11.39
CA HIS A 332 -56.72 -57.81 -12.77
C HIS A 332 -55.84 -58.60 -13.74
N TYR A 333 -54.56 -58.77 -13.43
CA TYR A 333 -53.62 -59.51 -14.25
C TYR A 333 -54.06 -60.98 -14.43
N SER A 334 -54.49 -61.65 -13.36
CA SER A 334 -54.96 -63.04 -13.44
C SER A 334 -56.25 -63.20 -14.24
N ARG A 335 -57.06 -62.13 -14.33
CA ARG A 335 -58.27 -62.05 -15.18
C ARG A 335 -57.98 -61.59 -16.61
N GLN A 336 -56.70 -61.51 -17.00
CA GLN A 336 -56.23 -61.03 -18.31
C GLN A 336 -56.59 -59.56 -18.61
N GLN A 337 -56.89 -58.77 -17.58
CA GLN A 337 -57.18 -57.34 -17.64
C GLN A 337 -55.87 -56.55 -17.47
N TYR A 338 -54.98 -56.66 -18.46
CA TYR A 338 -53.59 -56.23 -18.32
C TYR A 338 -53.41 -54.70 -18.25
N GLU A 339 -54.25 -53.90 -18.92
CA GLU A 339 -54.23 -52.45 -18.83
C GLU A 339 -54.57 -51.97 -17.41
N GLN A 340 -55.62 -52.53 -16.81
CA GLN A 340 -56.05 -52.21 -15.44
C GLN A 340 -55.01 -52.66 -14.41
N ALA A 341 -54.38 -53.82 -14.63
CA ALA A 341 -53.27 -54.31 -13.79
C ALA A 341 -52.07 -53.34 -13.82
N LEU A 342 -51.66 -52.92 -15.02
CA LEU A 342 -50.54 -51.99 -15.21
C LEU A 342 -50.80 -50.66 -14.51
N GLN A 343 -52.00 -50.09 -14.67
CA GLN A 343 -52.37 -48.84 -14.03
C GLN A 343 -52.25 -48.93 -12.50
N LYS A 344 -52.76 -49.99 -11.88
CA LYS A 344 -52.73 -50.16 -10.41
C LYS A 344 -51.32 -50.35 -9.86
N TRP A 345 -50.46 -51.04 -10.60
CA TRP A 345 -49.05 -51.18 -10.22
C TRP A 345 -48.24 -49.90 -10.42
N GLN A 346 -48.55 -49.10 -11.45
CA GLN A 346 -47.94 -47.78 -11.62
C GLN A 346 -48.35 -46.80 -10.51
N GLU A 347 -49.63 -46.82 -10.11
CA GLU A 347 -50.12 -46.05 -8.95
C GLU A 347 -49.34 -46.44 -7.66
N ALA A 348 -49.11 -47.74 -7.44
CA ALA A 348 -48.31 -48.22 -6.30
C ALA A 348 -46.82 -47.81 -6.39
N GLN A 349 -46.25 -47.83 -7.60
CA GLN A 349 -44.85 -47.50 -7.85
C GLN A 349 -44.52 -46.02 -7.60
N VAL A 350 -45.49 -45.11 -7.80
CA VAL A 350 -45.32 -43.70 -7.44
C VAL A 350 -45.09 -43.52 -5.94
N LEU A 351 -45.72 -44.37 -5.11
CA LEU A 351 -45.63 -44.32 -3.65
C LEU A 351 -44.42 -45.07 -3.09
N ASP A 352 -43.98 -46.13 -3.78
CA ASP A 352 -42.77 -46.89 -3.46
C ASP A 352 -41.89 -47.12 -4.70
N PRO A 353 -41.15 -46.09 -5.17
CA PRO A 353 -40.36 -46.19 -6.40
C PRO A 353 -39.19 -47.17 -6.33
N GLN A 354 -38.77 -47.57 -5.12
CA GLN A 354 -37.66 -48.48 -4.88
C GLN A 354 -38.10 -49.94 -4.80
N ASN A 355 -39.39 -50.23 -4.94
CA ASN A 355 -39.91 -51.58 -4.87
C ASN A 355 -39.59 -52.39 -6.13
N GLU A 356 -38.61 -53.29 -6.05
CA GLU A 356 -38.18 -54.13 -7.17
C GLU A 356 -39.29 -55.08 -7.66
N GLN A 357 -40.19 -55.53 -6.78
CA GLN A 357 -41.30 -56.41 -7.17
C GLN A 357 -42.32 -55.66 -8.04
N LEU A 358 -42.68 -54.43 -7.66
CA LEU A 358 -43.56 -53.59 -8.46
C LEU A 358 -42.96 -53.28 -9.83
N LYS A 359 -41.66 -52.97 -9.90
CA LYS A 359 -40.96 -52.75 -11.19
C LYS A 359 -41.12 -53.96 -12.11
N ALA A 360 -40.88 -55.16 -11.59
CA ALA A 360 -41.01 -56.40 -12.36
C ALA A 360 -42.45 -56.68 -12.80
N HIS A 361 -43.44 -56.37 -11.96
CA HIS A 361 -44.87 -56.50 -12.30
C HIS A 361 -45.28 -55.53 -13.42
N VAL A 362 -44.91 -54.26 -13.31
CA VAL A 362 -45.13 -53.22 -14.32
C VAL A 362 -44.50 -53.61 -15.66
N GLU A 363 -43.22 -54.02 -15.66
CA GLU A 363 -42.51 -54.43 -16.88
C GLU A 363 -43.18 -55.63 -17.56
N ARG A 364 -43.59 -56.62 -16.76
CA ARG A 364 -44.26 -57.82 -17.28
C ARG A 364 -45.60 -57.49 -17.94
N ALA A 365 -46.46 -56.72 -17.28
CA ALA A 365 -47.74 -56.32 -17.87
C ALA A 365 -47.56 -55.46 -19.13
N ALA A 366 -46.59 -54.54 -19.13
CA ALA A 366 -46.27 -53.73 -20.32
C ALA A 366 -45.89 -54.61 -21.52
N LYS A 367 -45.02 -55.61 -21.32
CA LYS A 367 -44.63 -56.56 -22.38
C LYS A 367 -45.81 -57.40 -22.89
N VAL A 368 -46.74 -57.80 -22.03
CA VAL A 368 -47.93 -58.55 -22.44
C VAL A 368 -48.85 -57.68 -23.29
N LEU A 369 -49.09 -56.43 -22.87
CA LEU A 369 -49.89 -55.46 -23.64
C LEU A 369 -49.29 -55.15 -25.00
N GLU A 370 -47.97 -54.98 -25.08
CA GLU A 370 -47.25 -54.79 -26.34
C GLU A 370 -47.45 -55.98 -27.28
N LYS A 371 -47.29 -57.21 -26.77
CA LYS A 371 -47.54 -58.44 -27.55
C LYS A 371 -48.99 -58.54 -28.02
N LEU A 372 -49.97 -58.22 -27.17
CA LEU A 372 -51.38 -58.23 -27.55
C LEU A 372 -51.71 -57.20 -28.64
N LYS A 373 -51.13 -56.00 -28.58
CA LYS A 373 -51.24 -55.00 -29.65
C LYS A 373 -50.67 -55.51 -30.96
N ASN A 374 -49.48 -56.11 -30.92
CA ASN A 374 -48.83 -56.68 -32.11
C ASN A 374 -49.64 -57.85 -32.71
N LEU A 375 -50.29 -58.66 -31.88
CA LEU A 375 -51.17 -59.74 -32.32
C LEU A 375 -52.47 -59.23 -32.95
N LYS A 376 -53.12 -58.22 -32.34
CA LYS A 376 -54.30 -57.56 -32.94
C LYS A 376 -53.96 -56.89 -34.27
N HIS A 377 -52.83 -56.21 -34.34
CA HIS A 377 -52.35 -55.59 -35.57
C HIS A 377 -52.04 -56.65 -36.64
N LYS A 378 -51.44 -57.78 -36.26
CA LYS A 378 -51.21 -58.91 -37.19
C LYS A 378 -52.51 -59.54 -37.67
N GLN A 379 -53.54 -59.65 -36.82
CA GLN A 379 -54.86 -60.15 -37.19
C GLN A 379 -55.68 -59.16 -38.04
N GLU A 380 -55.56 -57.85 -37.82
CA GLU A 380 -56.19 -56.83 -38.67
C GLU A 380 -55.53 -56.74 -40.05
N VAL A 381 -54.21 -56.91 -40.13
CA VAL A 381 -53.44 -56.89 -41.39
C VAL A 381 -53.62 -58.19 -42.20
N GLU A 382 -54.03 -59.31 -41.57
CA GLU A 382 -54.34 -60.58 -42.27
C GLU A 382 -55.79 -60.65 -42.81
N VAL A 383 -56.67 -59.68 -42.50
CA VAL A 383 -58.12 -59.74 -42.82
C VAL A 383 -58.57 -58.70 -43.87
N GLU A 384 -57.68 -57.86 -44.43
CA GLU A 384 -58.07 -56.87 -45.45
C GLU A 384 -56.96 -56.63 -46.50
N PRO A 385 -57.16 -56.79 -47.83
CA PRO A 385 -58.08 -57.63 -48.60
C PRO A 385 -57.35 -58.63 -49.54
N ALA A 386 -58.01 -59.74 -49.87
CA ALA A 386 -58.10 -60.20 -51.26
C ALA A 386 -59.33 -61.10 -51.42
N ALA A 387 -60.16 -60.78 -52.39
CA ALA A 387 -60.62 -61.84 -53.29
C ALA A 387 -60.57 -61.29 -54.71
N THR A 388 -59.74 -61.87 -55.59
CA THR A 388 -60.33 -62.37 -56.83
C THR A 388 -60.75 -63.81 -56.56
N PRO A 389 -61.82 -64.23 -57.23
CA PRO A 389 -63.07 -64.63 -56.64
C PRO A 389 -63.03 -66.16 -56.56
N LEU A 390 -64.14 -66.85 -56.76
CA LEU A 390 -63.97 -68.10 -57.50
C LEU A 390 -63.09 -67.89 -58.76
N LYS A 391 -62.09 -68.76 -58.98
CA LYS A 391 -61.45 -69.15 -60.26
C LYS A 391 -60.34 -68.29 -60.87
#